data_AF-A0A368G912-F1
#
_entry.id   AF-A0A368G912-F1
#
_cell.length_a   1.000
_cell.length_b   1.000
_cell.length_c   1.000
_cell.angle_alpha   90.00
_cell.angle_beta   90.00
_cell.angle_gamma   90.00
#
_symmetry.space_group_name_H-M   'P 1'
#
loop_
_entity.id
_entity.type
_entity.pdbx_description
1 polymer ?
#
loop_
_entity_poly.entity_id
_entity_poly.type
_entity_poly.pdbx_seq_one_letter_code
_entity_poly.pdbx_strand_id
1 'polypeptide(L)'
;MPGDAGASGGRMKRQAAIERPKCNLLGDYLYVADAGGYYSHVGKLGGRQNFSLLSSCTWEIGRAVHEIGHALGLYHTHSRYDRDSYVTVMPELIKEHPNEYRKIRKNESDNYGT
;
A
#
# COMPACT_ATOMS: atom_id res chain seq x y z
N MET A 1 -59.33 -39.47 -13.50
CA MET A 1 -57.96 -38.93 -13.69
C MET A 1 -57.93 -37.52 -13.12
N PRO A 2 -57.58 -37.29 -11.85
CA PRO A 2 -57.20 -35.96 -11.38
C PRO A 2 -55.71 -35.76 -11.67
N GLY A 3 -55.38 -34.75 -12.48
CA GLY A 3 -54.00 -34.30 -12.70
C GLY A 3 -53.64 -33.28 -11.63
N ASP A 4 -52.70 -33.64 -10.76
CA ASP A 4 -52.22 -32.78 -9.69
C ASP A 4 -51.29 -31.68 -10.23
N ALA A 5 -51.55 -30.45 -9.79
CA ALA A 5 -50.81 -29.25 -10.14
C ALA A 5 -49.47 -29.21 -9.38
N GLY A 6 -48.37 -29.40 -10.10
CA GLY A 6 -47.02 -29.19 -9.57
C GLY A 6 -46.71 -27.69 -9.42
N ALA A 7 -47.02 -27.11 -8.26
CA ALA A 7 -46.51 -25.81 -7.87
C ALA A 7 -45.01 -25.91 -7.54
N SER A 8 -44.16 -25.65 -8.52
CA SER A 8 -42.72 -25.47 -8.32
C SER A 8 -42.48 -24.15 -7.58
N GLY A 9 -42.29 -24.24 -6.26
CA GLY A 9 -41.91 -23.14 -5.41
C GLY A 9 -40.53 -22.60 -5.81
N GLY A 10 -40.50 -21.49 -6.55
CA GLY A 10 -39.29 -20.74 -6.84
C GLY A 10 -38.65 -20.23 -5.55
N ARG A 11 -37.55 -20.85 -5.14
CA ARG A 11 -36.73 -20.38 -4.01
C ARG A 11 -36.09 -19.05 -4.41
N MET A 12 -36.66 -17.93 -3.96
CA MET A 12 -36.05 -16.61 -4.03
C MET A 12 -34.62 -16.69 -3.48
N LYS A 13 -33.62 -16.55 -4.37
CA LYS A 13 -32.24 -16.32 -3.94
C LYS A 13 -32.23 -14.95 -3.27
N ARG A 14 -32.24 -14.92 -1.94
CA ARG A 14 -31.85 -13.72 -1.19
C ARG A 14 -30.37 -13.53 -1.47
N GLN A 15 -30.05 -12.72 -2.48
CA GLN A 15 -28.73 -12.13 -2.60
C GLN A 15 -28.60 -11.24 -1.36
N ALA A 16 -27.91 -11.72 -0.32
CA ALA A 16 -27.44 -10.85 0.73
C ALA A 16 -26.45 -9.89 0.04
N ALA A 17 -26.94 -8.72 -0.35
CA ALA A 17 -26.07 -7.59 -0.59
C ALA A 17 -25.34 -7.39 0.74
N ILE A 18 -24.07 -7.77 0.79
CA ILE A 18 -23.18 -7.28 1.83
C ILE A 18 -23.06 -5.79 1.51
N GLU A 19 -24.00 -5.00 2.03
CA GLU A 19 -23.87 -3.56 2.06
C GLU A 19 -22.60 -3.28 2.85
N ARG A 20 -21.53 -2.93 2.14
CA ARG A 20 -20.33 -2.39 2.77
C ARG A 20 -20.82 -1.23 3.64
N PRO A 21 -20.64 -1.25 4.96
CA PRO A 21 -21.07 -0.14 5.77
C PRO A 21 -20.38 1.09 5.18
N LYS A 22 -21.19 2.09 4.81
CA LYS A 22 -20.67 3.44 4.54
C LYS A 22 -20.19 3.97 5.89
N CYS A 23 -19.04 3.48 6.36
CA CYS A 23 -18.25 4.24 7.31
C CYS A 23 -17.95 5.55 6.58
N ASN A 24 -18.58 6.63 7.02
CA ASN A 24 -18.04 7.95 6.82
C ASN A 24 -16.68 7.96 7.53
N LEU A 25 -15.63 7.53 6.84
CA LEU A 25 -14.25 7.59 7.29
C LEU A 25 -13.86 9.07 7.28
N LEU A 26 -14.32 9.80 8.30
CA LEU A 26 -13.98 11.19 8.58
C LEU A 26 -12.54 11.34 9.11
N GLY A 27 -11.75 10.26 9.08
CA GLY A 27 -10.36 10.22 9.50
C GLY A 27 -9.46 9.67 8.41
N ASP A 28 -8.16 9.81 8.62
CA ASP A 28 -7.14 9.39 7.68
C ASP A 28 -6.87 7.88 7.83
N TYR A 29 -6.77 7.16 6.72
CA TYR A 29 -6.60 5.72 6.73
C TYR A 29 -5.84 5.20 5.50
N LEU A 30 -5.15 4.08 5.69
CA LEU A 30 -4.58 3.31 4.59
C LEU A 30 -5.66 2.39 3.99
N TYR A 31 -5.88 2.50 2.69
CA TYR A 31 -6.69 1.59 1.91
C TYR A 31 -5.78 0.50 1.33
N VAL A 32 -5.77 -0.66 2.00
CA VAL A 32 -4.97 -1.82 1.61
C VAL A 32 -5.68 -2.60 0.51
N ALA A 33 -5.03 -2.75 -0.64
CA ALA A 33 -5.53 -3.53 -1.76
C ALA A 33 -4.39 -4.13 -2.58
N ASP A 34 -4.65 -5.20 -3.32
CA ASP A 34 -3.73 -5.66 -4.35
C ASP A 34 -3.90 -4.80 -5.59
N ALA A 35 -2.94 -3.90 -5.84
CA ALA A 35 -2.91 -3.02 -7.00
C ALA A 35 -1.76 -3.37 -7.96
N GLY A 36 -1.28 -4.62 -7.95
CA GLY A 36 -0.25 -5.10 -8.89
C GLY A 36 1.19 -4.82 -8.47
N GLY A 37 1.43 -4.65 -7.16
CA GLY A 37 2.78 -4.50 -6.61
C GLY A 37 2.79 -4.18 -5.12
N TYR A 38 3.98 -3.86 -4.61
CA TYR A 38 4.17 -3.29 -3.28
C TYR A 38 4.49 -1.82 -3.44
N TYR A 39 3.68 -0.96 -2.83
CA TYR A 39 3.99 0.46 -2.77
C TYR A 39 3.18 1.15 -1.65
N SER A 40 3.77 2.20 -1.12
CA SER A 40 3.10 3.19 -0.31
C SER A 40 3.62 4.60 -0.60
N HIS A 41 2.84 5.60 -0.24
CA HIS A 41 3.34 6.97 -0.14
C HIS A 41 4.22 7.12 1.10
N VAL A 42 5.20 8.01 1.05
CA VAL A 42 6.01 8.33 2.23
C VAL A 42 5.24 9.31 3.13
N GLY A 43 4.89 8.84 4.32
CA GLY A 43 4.17 9.60 5.33
C GLY A 43 2.66 9.69 5.08
N LYS A 44 2.01 10.54 5.88
CA LYS A 44 0.55 10.74 5.90
C LYS A 44 0.14 11.83 4.90
N LEU A 45 -0.65 11.46 3.89
CA LEU A 45 -1.23 12.41 2.93
C LEU A 45 -2.58 13.01 3.38
N GLY A 46 -3.31 12.29 4.21
CA GLY A 46 -4.66 12.64 4.64
C GLY A 46 -5.76 11.94 3.83
N GLY A 47 -6.93 11.74 4.44
CA GLY A 47 -8.05 10.99 3.89
C GLY A 47 -7.70 9.53 3.58
N ARG A 48 -8.25 9.02 2.46
CA ARG A 48 -7.92 7.69 1.94
C ARG A 48 -6.58 7.69 1.24
N GLN A 49 -5.60 6.97 1.77
CA GLN A 49 -4.29 6.76 1.15
C GLN A 49 -4.17 5.34 0.61
N ASN A 50 -3.89 5.18 -0.68
CA ASN A 50 -3.72 3.85 -1.26
C ASN A 50 -2.44 3.19 -0.74
N PHE A 51 -2.52 1.91 -0.43
CA PHE A 51 -1.44 1.09 0.09
C PHE A 51 -1.53 -0.27 -0.59
N SER A 52 -0.49 -0.67 -1.33
CA SER A 52 -0.55 -1.89 -2.13
C SER A 52 0.29 -3.00 -1.52
N LEU A 53 -0.34 -4.17 -1.36
CA LEU A 53 0.32 -5.44 -1.07
C LEU A 53 -0.22 -6.47 -2.05
N LEU A 54 0.66 -7.29 -2.63
CA LEU A 54 0.21 -8.40 -3.46
C LEU A 54 -0.60 -9.41 -2.64
N SER A 55 -1.69 -9.91 -3.20
CA SER A 55 -2.53 -10.94 -2.56
C SER A 55 -1.78 -12.26 -2.33
N SER A 56 -0.71 -12.51 -3.09
CA SER A 56 0.19 -13.65 -2.95
C SER A 56 1.26 -13.47 -1.85
N CYS A 57 1.25 -12.37 -1.08
CA CYS A 57 2.32 -11.99 -0.14
C CYS A 57 2.45 -12.88 1.11
N THR A 58 1.91 -14.09 1.13
CA THR A 58 1.85 -14.96 2.32
C THR A 58 3.22 -15.27 2.94
N TRP A 59 4.30 -15.11 2.17
CA TRP A 59 5.69 -15.33 2.62
C TRP A 59 6.57 -14.07 2.58
N GLU A 60 6.04 -12.91 2.18
CA GLU A 60 6.82 -11.68 1.92
C GLU A 60 6.61 -10.59 3.00
N ILE A 61 6.60 -10.99 4.28
CA ILE A 61 6.38 -10.08 5.42
C ILE A 61 7.33 -8.88 5.38
N GLY A 62 8.60 -9.09 5.01
CA GLY A 62 9.59 -8.01 4.94
C GLY A 62 9.21 -6.88 3.97
N ARG A 63 8.55 -7.20 2.85
CA ARG A 63 8.08 -6.18 1.90
C ARG A 63 6.87 -5.44 2.43
N ALA A 64 5.95 -6.13 3.10
CA ALA A 64 4.83 -5.46 3.76
C ALA A 64 5.33 -4.50 4.86
N VAL A 65 6.31 -4.91 5.65
CA VAL A 65 6.95 -4.05 6.66
C VAL A 65 7.66 -2.85 6.02
N HIS A 66 8.34 -3.05 4.88
CA HIS A 66 8.96 -1.97 4.12
C HIS A 66 7.94 -0.92 3.70
N GLU A 67 6.81 -1.32 3.12
CA GLU A 67 5.75 -0.39 2.71
C GLU A 67 5.08 0.29 3.90
N ILE A 68 4.92 -0.41 5.03
CA ILE A 68 4.47 0.21 6.30
C ILE A 68 5.46 1.29 6.73
N GLY A 69 6.77 1.02 6.63
CA GLY A 69 7.82 2.00 6.90
C GLY A 69 7.65 3.27 6.05
N HIS A 70 7.38 3.11 4.75
CA HIS A 70 7.03 4.24 3.89
C HIS A 70 5.80 4.99 4.40
N ALA A 71 4.69 4.31 4.67
CA ALA A 71 3.48 4.95 5.19
C ALA A 71 3.71 5.74 6.50
N LEU A 72 4.65 5.29 7.34
CA LEU A 72 5.06 5.96 8.57
C LEU A 72 5.99 7.17 8.34
N GLY A 73 6.54 7.34 7.14
CA GLY A 73 7.40 8.47 6.77
C GLY A 73 8.88 8.10 6.56
N LEU A 74 9.23 6.83 6.54
CA LEU A 74 10.60 6.41 6.27
C LEU A 74 10.88 6.45 4.77
N TYR A 75 11.94 7.16 4.38
CA TYR A 75 12.52 7.06 3.05
C TYR A 75 13.45 5.84 2.97
N HIS A 76 13.86 5.46 1.75
CA HIS A 76 14.92 4.48 1.59
C HIS A 76 16.21 4.97 2.25
N THR A 77 16.90 4.08 2.96
CA THR A 77 18.11 4.43 3.72
C THR A 77 19.22 4.98 2.82
N HIS A 78 19.35 4.46 1.58
CA HIS A 78 20.31 4.97 0.60
C HIS A 78 19.93 6.34 0.03
N SER A 79 18.78 6.90 0.39
CA SER A 79 18.40 8.26 0.03
C SER A 79 18.76 9.28 1.12
N ARG A 80 19.36 8.86 2.25
CA ARG A 80 19.85 9.79 3.28
C ARG A 80 20.75 10.88 2.69
N TYR A 81 20.67 12.09 3.23
CA TYR A 81 21.47 13.24 2.77
C TYR A 81 22.99 13.02 2.95
N ASP A 82 23.38 12.20 3.91
CA ASP A 82 24.76 11.88 4.31
C ASP A 82 25.23 10.49 3.81
N ARG A 83 24.45 9.81 2.97
CA ARG A 83 24.77 8.44 2.53
C ARG A 83 26.19 8.30 1.95
N ASP A 84 26.71 9.36 1.32
CA ASP A 84 27.96 9.31 0.55
C ASP A 84 29.19 9.15 1.49
N SER A 85 28.98 9.29 2.81
CA SER A 85 29.97 8.92 3.84
C SER A 85 30.00 7.41 4.14
N TYR A 86 29.03 6.63 3.66
CA TYR A 86 28.84 5.21 3.98
C TYR A 86 28.80 4.32 2.74
N VAL A 87 28.22 4.81 1.64
CA VAL A 87 28.04 4.06 0.40
C VAL A 87 28.38 4.92 -0.81
N THR A 88 28.96 4.29 -1.83
CA THR A 88 29.22 4.92 -3.13
C THR A 88 28.17 4.44 -4.12
N VAL A 89 27.38 5.36 -4.68
CA VAL A 89 26.46 5.08 -5.79
C VAL A 89 27.16 5.42 -7.10
N MET A 90 27.18 4.49 -8.05
CA MET A 90 27.77 4.72 -9.38
C MET A 90 27.08 5.91 -10.07
N PRO A 91 27.82 6.93 -10.54
CA PRO A 91 27.24 8.11 -11.20
C PRO A 91 26.29 7.80 -12.36
N GLU A 92 26.55 6.71 -13.07
CA GLU A 92 25.78 6.19 -14.19
C GLU A 92 24.35 5.82 -13.75
N LEU A 93 24.22 5.13 -12.61
CA LEU A 93 22.93 4.77 -12.04
C LEU A 93 22.15 6.00 -11.58
N ILE A 94 22.82 7.03 -11.06
CA ILE A 94 22.18 8.30 -10.69
C ILE A 94 21.65 9.01 -11.94
N LYS A 95 22.40 8.98 -13.04
CA LYS A 95 22.01 9.59 -14.30
C LYS A 95 20.84 8.86 -14.97
N GLU A 96 20.88 7.53 -14.97
CA GLU A 96 19.85 6.67 -15.58
C GLU A 96 18.56 6.64 -14.73
N HIS A 97 18.70 6.67 -13.40
CA HIS A 97 17.59 6.54 -12.45
C HIS A 97 17.61 7.66 -11.39
N PRO A 98 17.46 8.93 -11.80
CA PRO A 98 17.63 10.08 -10.90
C PRO A 98 16.64 10.09 -9.74
N ASN A 99 15.43 9.55 -9.93
CA ASN A 99 14.41 9.51 -8.89
C ASN A 99 14.68 8.43 -7.83
N GLU A 100 15.23 7.28 -8.23
CA GLU A 100 15.52 6.15 -7.33
C GLU A 100 16.74 6.43 -6.43
N TYR A 101 17.72 7.16 -6.95
CA TYR A 101 18.95 7.51 -6.23
C TYR A 101 18.98 8.95 -5.73
N ARG A 102 17.84 9.64 -5.75
CA ARG A 102 17.73 11.00 -5.21
C ARG A 102 18.07 11.00 -3.72
N LYS A 103 18.92 11.95 -3.28
CA LYS A 103 19.09 12.26 -1.86
C LYS A 103 17.90 13.06 -1.36
N ILE A 104 17.34 12.66 -0.23
CA ILE A 104 16.40 13.46 0.56
C ILE A 104 17.18 14.60 1.20
N ARG A 105 16.57 15.79 1.28
CA ARG A 105 17.25 16.96 1.86
C ARG A 105 17.31 16.83 3.38
N LYS A 106 18.29 17.50 4.00
CA LYS A 106 18.47 17.51 5.46
C LYS A 106 17.27 18.09 6.23
N ASN A 107 16.49 18.97 5.60
CA ASN A 107 15.27 19.53 6.20
C ASN A 107 14.02 18.66 6.01
N GLU A 108 14.14 17.55 5.26
CA GLU A 108 13.05 16.60 4.97
C GLU A 108 13.27 15.24 5.66
N SER A 109 14.45 15.01 6.25
CA SER A 109 14.83 13.75 6.88
C SER A 109 15.69 14.00 8.11
N ASP A 110 15.36 13.32 9.20
CA ASP A 110 16.20 13.20 10.38
C ASP A 110 16.86 11.81 10.40
N ASN A 111 18.15 11.77 10.75
CA ASN A 111 18.91 10.54 10.91
C ASN A 111 18.96 10.06 12.38
N TYR A 112 18.24 10.75 13.28
CA TYR A 112 18.07 10.40 14.70
C TYR A 112 19.40 10.21 15.45
N GLY A 113 20.43 10.97 15.06
CA GLY A 113 21.76 10.91 15.67
C GLY A 113 22.62 9.71 15.28
N THR A 114 22.32 9.06 14.14
CA THR A 114 23.13 7.98 13.55
C THR A 114 23.99 8.45 12.39
#